data_AF-A0A3A0EZH8-F1
#
_entry.id   AF-A0A3A0EZH8-F1
#
_cell.length_a   1.000
_cell.length_b   1.000
_cell.length_c   1.000
_cell.angle_alpha   90.00
_cell.angle_beta   90.00
_cell.angle_gamma   90.00
#
_symmetry.space_group_name_H-M   'P 1'
#
loop_
_entity.id
_entity.type
_entity.pdbx_description
1 polymer ?
#
loop_
_entity_poly.entity_id
_entity_poly.type
_entity_poly.pdbx_seq_one_letter_code
_entity_poly.pdbx_strand_id
1 'polypeptide(L)'
;WRELRERRLATPNIGLLTNIISCPGGDFCSLANAVSIPVAEAIQRRFDDLDYLHDIGELDLNISGCINACGHHHVGHIGILGVDKSGEEWYQVTIGGNQGPQAAIGRIIGPSFSREQVPDVVGKLIDCYLLHRLADGERFVDVVRRIGLQPFKNHVYANTDPVSKAGAESLAHS
;
A
#
# COMPACT_ATOMS: atom_id res chain seq x y z
N TRP A 1 4.23 -23.45 -18.74
CA TRP A 1 3.51 -23.03 -17.51
C TRP A 1 3.31 -24.18 -16.51
N ARG A 2 3.06 -25.43 -16.93
CA ARG A 2 2.94 -26.57 -16.00
C ARG A 2 4.19 -26.79 -15.13
N GLU A 3 5.39 -26.77 -15.72
CA GLU A 3 6.66 -26.84 -14.98
C GLU A 3 6.87 -25.65 -14.02
N LEU A 4 6.43 -24.46 -14.41
CA LEU A 4 6.47 -23.27 -13.54
C LEU A 4 5.55 -23.47 -12.33
N ARG A 5 4.39 -24.13 -12.50
CA ARG A 5 3.45 -24.43 -11.41
C ARG A 5 4.09 -25.36 -10.37
N GLU A 6 4.80 -26.39 -10.83
CA GLU A 6 5.55 -27.31 -9.94
C GLU A 6 6.62 -26.57 -9.13
N ARG A 7 7.17 -25.48 -9.68
CA ARG A 7 8.19 -24.63 -9.04
C ARG A 7 7.63 -23.41 -8.30
N ARG A 8 6.30 -23.25 -8.22
CA ARG A 8 5.62 -22.09 -7.62
C ARG A 8 5.98 -20.74 -8.28
N LEU A 9 6.23 -20.77 -9.59
CA LEU A 9 6.55 -19.60 -10.43
C LEU A 9 5.42 -19.27 -11.43
N ALA A 10 4.22 -19.83 -11.25
CA ALA A 10 3.09 -19.67 -12.16
C ALA A 10 1.87 -19.04 -11.48
N THR A 11 2.08 -18.05 -10.62
CA THR A 11 0.99 -17.29 -10.00
C THR A 11 0.32 -16.39 -11.05
N PRO A 12 -0.98 -16.54 -11.32
CA PRO A 12 -1.66 -15.80 -12.40
C PRO A 12 -2.15 -14.42 -11.92
N ASN A 13 -1.27 -13.60 -11.36
CA ASN A 13 -1.64 -12.33 -10.71
C ASN A 13 -1.27 -11.07 -11.49
N ILE A 14 -0.90 -11.19 -12.77
CA ILE A 14 -0.53 -10.03 -13.62
C ILE A 14 -1.67 -8.99 -13.58
N GLY A 15 -1.32 -7.74 -13.25
CA GLY A 15 -2.26 -6.62 -13.12
C GLY A 15 -3.10 -6.62 -11.84
N LEU A 16 -2.96 -7.62 -10.96
CA LEU A 16 -3.64 -7.68 -9.67
C LEU A 16 -2.76 -7.14 -8.55
N LEU A 17 -3.37 -6.82 -7.40
CA LEU A 17 -2.73 -6.21 -6.22
C LEU A 17 -1.42 -6.90 -5.77
N THR A 18 -1.27 -8.21 -5.95
CA THR A 18 -0.06 -8.96 -5.53
C THR A 18 1.06 -9.00 -6.57
N ASN A 19 0.84 -8.49 -7.78
CA ASN A 19 1.90 -8.27 -8.79
C ASN A 19 2.63 -6.95 -8.50
N ILE A 20 3.26 -6.90 -7.32
CA ILE A 20 3.86 -5.72 -6.75
C ILE A 20 5.17 -5.38 -7.48
N ILE A 21 5.31 -4.12 -7.89
CA ILE A 21 6.60 -3.58 -8.33
C ILE A 21 7.33 -3.08 -7.07
N SER A 22 8.43 -3.74 -6.71
CA SER A 22 9.25 -3.34 -5.56
C SER A 22 10.72 -3.22 -5.96
N CYS A 23 11.38 -2.17 -5.47
CA CYS A 23 12.84 -2.16 -5.47
C CYS A 23 13.39 -3.15 -4.41
N PRO A 24 14.70 -3.45 -4.40
CA PRO A 24 15.26 -4.37 -3.41
C PRO A 24 15.32 -3.82 -1.98
N GLY A 25 15.24 -2.49 -1.80
CA GLY A 25 15.27 -1.86 -0.48
C GLY A 25 16.56 -2.11 0.30
N GLY A 26 16.52 -1.88 1.61
CA GLY A 26 17.66 -2.08 2.53
C GLY A 26 18.22 -3.50 2.57
N ASP A 27 17.51 -4.49 2.01
CA ASP A 27 17.98 -5.87 1.91
C ASP A 27 19.21 -5.98 0.99
N PHE A 28 19.28 -5.19 -0.09
CA PHE A 28 20.37 -5.26 -1.07
C PHE A 28 20.86 -3.91 -1.60
N CYS A 29 20.25 -2.79 -1.21
CA CYS A 29 20.62 -1.46 -1.68
C CYS A 29 21.17 -0.61 -0.53
N SER A 30 22.43 -0.20 -0.63
CA SER A 30 23.09 0.67 0.36
C SER A 30 22.56 2.11 0.38
N LEU A 31 21.73 2.50 -0.59
CA LEU A 31 21.09 3.83 -0.67
C LEU A 31 19.66 3.83 -0.12
N ALA A 32 19.16 2.68 0.33
CA ALA A 32 17.80 2.58 0.83
C ALA A 32 17.68 3.16 2.24
N ASN A 33 16.54 3.77 2.53
CA ASN A 33 16.19 4.25 3.85
C ASN A 33 15.39 3.20 4.65
N ALA A 34 14.74 2.26 3.96
CA ALA A 34 14.00 1.16 4.55
C ALA A 34 14.04 -0.08 3.64
N VAL A 35 13.78 -1.26 4.22
CA VAL A 35 13.52 -2.48 3.45
C VAL A 35 12.22 -2.38 2.63
N SER A 36 12.10 -3.17 1.57
CA SER A 36 10.89 -3.17 0.74
C SER A 36 10.43 -4.56 0.34
N ILE A 37 11.34 -5.54 0.21
CA ILE A 37 10.97 -6.93 -0.08
C ILE A 37 10.09 -7.51 1.04
N PRO A 38 10.44 -7.39 2.34
CA PRO A 38 9.59 -7.92 3.41
C PRO A 38 8.20 -7.27 3.47
N VAL A 39 8.06 -6.01 3.03
CA VAL A 39 6.78 -5.31 2.95
C VAL A 39 5.92 -5.86 1.82
N ALA A 40 6.51 -6.04 0.63
CA ALA A 40 5.83 -6.63 -0.51
C ALA A 40 5.34 -8.05 -0.16
N GLU A 41 6.19 -8.87 0.46
CA GLU A 41 5.81 -10.21 0.91
C GLU A 41 4.71 -10.20 1.96
N ALA A 42 4.73 -9.26 2.91
CA ALA A 42 3.69 -9.16 3.93
C ALA A 42 2.33 -8.82 3.31
N ILE A 43 2.29 -7.94 2.30
CA ILE A 43 1.09 -7.65 1.53
C ILE A 43 0.66 -8.90 0.75
N GLN A 44 1.57 -9.59 0.05
CA GLN A 44 1.24 -10.81 -0.68
C GLN A 44 0.66 -11.91 0.21
N ARG A 45 1.22 -12.11 1.42
CA ARG A 45 0.67 -13.05 2.41
C ARG A 45 -0.70 -12.62 2.95
N ARG A 46 -0.96 -11.32 3.04
CA ARG A 46 -2.25 -10.78 3.51
C ARG A 46 -3.37 -10.92 2.48
N PHE A 47 -3.01 -10.99 1.19
CA PHE A 47 -3.90 -11.12 0.04
C PHE A 47 -3.54 -12.36 -0.78
N ASP A 48 -3.55 -13.54 -0.14
CA ASP A 48 -3.17 -14.83 -0.76
C ASP A 48 -4.31 -15.55 -1.48
N ASP A 49 -5.55 -15.07 -1.30
CA ASP A 49 -6.74 -15.54 -2.01
C ASP A 49 -6.83 -14.92 -3.42
N LEU A 50 -6.68 -15.76 -4.44
CA LEU A 50 -6.70 -15.36 -5.84
C LEU A 50 -8.10 -14.92 -6.31
N ASP A 51 -9.17 -15.53 -5.79
CA ASP A 51 -10.53 -15.16 -6.18
C ASP A 51 -10.83 -13.75 -5.66
N TYR A 52 -10.42 -13.45 -4.43
CA TYR A 52 -10.52 -12.10 -3.87
C TYR A 52 -9.69 -11.07 -4.64
N LEU A 53 -8.50 -11.44 -5.13
CA LEU A 53 -7.70 -10.55 -5.99
C LEU A 53 -8.41 -10.22 -7.31
N HIS A 54 -9.11 -11.20 -7.90
CA HIS A 54 -9.92 -10.96 -9.08
C HIS A 54 -11.15 -10.08 -8.78
N ASP A 55 -11.77 -10.25 -7.61
CA ASP A 55 -12.88 -9.41 -7.16
C ASP A 55 -12.45 -7.96 -6.92
N ILE A 56 -11.21 -7.72 -6.47
CA ILE A 56 -10.60 -6.38 -6.39
C ILE A 56 -10.42 -5.78 -7.78
N GLY A 57 -9.97 -6.59 -8.74
CA GLY A 57 -9.70 -6.15 -10.11
C GLY A 57 -8.32 -5.49 -10.29
N GLU A 58 -8.14 -4.81 -11.43
CA GLU A 58 -6.84 -4.23 -11.82
C GLU A 58 -6.35 -3.17 -10.83
N LEU A 59 -5.15 -3.40 -10.27
CA LEU A 59 -4.57 -2.52 -9.26
C LEU A 59 -3.03 -2.62 -9.23
N ASP A 60 -2.37 -1.50 -9.52
CA ASP A 60 -0.91 -1.37 -9.42
C ASP A 60 -0.47 -0.91 -8.03
N LEU A 61 0.29 -1.75 -7.33
CA LEU A 61 0.95 -1.41 -6.07
C LEU A 61 2.46 -1.35 -6.25
N ASN A 62 3.04 -0.20 -5.90
CA ASN A 62 4.44 0.10 -6.15
C ASN A 62 5.14 0.50 -4.85
N ILE A 63 6.31 -0.11 -4.57
CA ILE A 63 7.08 0.09 -3.35
C ILE A 63 8.50 0.55 -3.70
N SER A 64 8.99 1.57 -3.00
CA SER A 64 10.39 1.97 -3.03
C SER A 64 10.91 2.16 -1.62
N GLY A 65 12.08 1.59 -1.31
CA GLY A 65 12.75 1.77 -0.02
C GLY A 65 13.40 3.15 0.19
N CYS A 66 13.43 4.02 -0.82
CA CYS A 66 13.89 5.41 -0.70
C CYS A 66 13.37 6.31 -1.84
N ILE A 67 13.70 7.61 -1.77
CA ILE A 67 13.22 8.65 -2.68
C ILE A 67 13.68 8.49 -4.13
N ASN A 68 14.73 7.70 -4.39
CA ASN A 68 15.22 7.40 -5.74
C ASN A 68 14.17 6.67 -6.60
N ALA A 69 13.13 6.12 -5.97
CA ALA A 69 11.91 5.67 -6.63
C ALA A 69 12.13 4.59 -7.72
N CYS A 70 13.09 3.68 -7.55
CA CYS A 70 13.33 2.59 -8.51
C CYS A 70 12.12 1.65 -8.70
N GLY A 71 11.18 1.62 -7.74
CA GLY A 71 9.89 0.93 -7.88
C GLY A 71 8.75 1.82 -8.41
N HIS A 72 9.04 3.08 -8.75
CA HIS A 72 8.07 4.05 -9.27
C HIS A 72 6.84 4.27 -8.36
N HIS A 73 7.05 4.32 -7.04
CA HIS A 73 5.97 4.45 -6.05
C HIS A 73 5.03 5.64 -6.32
N HIS A 74 5.51 6.74 -6.90
CA HIS A 74 4.71 7.93 -7.19
C HIS A 74 3.62 7.73 -8.26
N VAL A 75 3.70 6.68 -9.07
CA VAL A 75 2.76 6.40 -10.18
C VAL A 75 2.02 5.06 -10.01
N GLY A 76 2.22 4.34 -8.91
CA GLY A 76 1.34 3.24 -8.53
C GLY A 76 -0.04 3.76 -8.11
N HIS A 77 -1.09 2.98 -8.34
CA HIS A 77 -2.41 3.27 -7.80
C HIS A 77 -2.35 3.42 -6.28
N ILE A 78 -1.58 2.52 -5.65
CA ILE A 78 -1.08 2.63 -4.27
C ILE A 78 0.44 2.69 -4.33
N GLY A 79 1.01 3.78 -3.82
CA GLY A 79 2.45 4.01 -3.75
C GLY A 79 2.96 3.98 -2.32
N ILE A 80 4.02 3.22 -2.06
CA ILE A 80 4.64 3.07 -0.74
C ILE A 80 6.10 3.51 -0.81
N LEU A 81 6.47 4.51 -0.01
CA LEU A 81 7.82 5.04 0.09
C LEU A 81 8.39 4.79 1.49
N GLY A 82 9.50 4.07 1.57
CA GLY A 82 10.34 3.97 2.75
C GLY A 82 11.04 5.30 3.05
N VAL A 83 10.91 5.76 4.30
CA VAL A 83 11.57 6.94 4.83
C VAL A 83 12.23 6.60 6.17
N ASP A 84 13.41 7.16 6.41
CA ASP A 84 14.07 7.09 7.71
C ASP A 84 13.56 8.25 8.58
N LYS A 85 13.20 7.94 9.82
CA LYS A 85 12.96 8.96 10.86
C LYS A 85 13.77 8.59 12.09
N SER A 86 14.90 9.27 12.26
CA SER A 86 15.78 9.09 13.42
C SER A 86 16.30 7.66 13.57
N GLY A 87 16.63 6.99 12.45
CA GLY A 87 17.13 5.61 12.46
C GLY A 87 16.03 4.54 12.50
N GLU A 88 14.76 4.93 12.47
CA GLU A 88 13.62 4.01 12.37
C GLU A 88 13.01 4.03 10.97
N GLU A 89 12.59 2.85 10.50
CA GLU A 89 11.91 2.70 9.22
C GLU A 89 10.43 3.08 9.31
N TRP A 90 10.02 4.01 8.46
CA TRP A 90 8.63 4.42 8.30
C TRP A 90 8.20 4.37 6.83
N TYR A 91 6.90 4.22 6.59
CA TYR A 91 6.36 4.02 5.25
C TYR A 91 5.30 5.09 4.95
N GLN A 92 5.62 5.98 4.02
CA GLN A 92 4.71 6.98 3.52
C GLN A 92 3.84 6.39 2.41
N VAL A 93 2.53 6.42 2.60
CA VAL A 93 1.56 5.92 1.61
C VAL A 93 0.99 7.07 0.77
N THR A 94 0.90 6.83 -0.53
CA THR A 94 0.25 7.69 -1.52
C THR A 94 -0.79 6.90 -2.30
N ILE A 95 -1.85 7.56 -2.76
CA ILE A 95 -2.87 6.95 -3.63
C ILE A 95 -3.18 7.84 -4.83
N GLY A 96 -3.70 7.23 -5.90
CA GLY A 96 -4.17 7.93 -7.10
C GLY A 96 -3.09 8.21 -8.14
N GLY A 97 -1.92 7.57 -8.02
CA GLY A 97 -0.92 7.54 -9.10
C GLY A 97 -1.40 6.68 -10.25
N ASN A 98 -0.91 6.95 -11.47
CA ASN A 98 -1.24 6.17 -12.67
C ASN A 98 -0.14 6.30 -13.73
N GLN A 99 0.30 5.19 -14.33
CA GLN A 99 1.29 5.15 -15.43
C GLN A 99 0.64 5.15 -16.83
N GLY A 100 -0.69 5.01 -16.91
CA GLY A 100 -1.43 4.88 -18.17
C GLY A 100 -1.82 6.22 -18.83
N PRO A 101 -2.80 6.20 -19.75
CA PRO A 101 -3.24 7.37 -20.52
C PRO A 101 -3.71 8.56 -19.66
N GLN A 102 -4.15 8.28 -18.44
CA GLN A 102 -4.55 9.29 -17.45
C GLN A 102 -3.46 9.44 -16.38
N ALA A 103 -2.24 9.66 -16.85
CA ALA A 103 -1.05 9.75 -16.03
C ALA A 103 -1.23 10.74 -14.88
N ALA A 104 -0.92 10.29 -13.67
CA ALA A 104 -1.10 11.07 -12.47
C ALA A 104 -0.03 10.69 -11.43
N ILE A 105 0.35 11.66 -10.62
CA ILE A 105 1.20 11.45 -9.46
C ILE A 105 0.32 11.24 -8.22
N GLY A 106 0.58 10.15 -7.50
CA GLY A 106 -0.09 9.82 -6.26
C GLY A 106 0.08 10.90 -5.20
N ARG A 107 -0.91 11.01 -4.32
CA ARG A 107 -0.97 12.04 -3.27
C ARG A 107 -0.92 11.38 -1.91
N ILE A 108 -0.15 11.98 -1.00
CA ILE A 108 0.03 11.50 0.38
C ILE A 108 -1.31 11.47 1.12
N ILE A 109 -1.62 10.33 1.74
CA ILE A 109 -2.87 10.17 2.48
C ILE A 109 -2.80 10.73 3.92
N GLY A 110 -1.61 10.81 4.52
CA GLY A 110 -1.43 11.34 5.87
C GLY A 110 -0.07 10.93 6.47
N PRO A 111 0.04 10.83 7.81
CA PRO A 111 1.24 10.35 8.47
C PRO A 111 1.73 8.98 7.97
N SER A 112 3.04 8.76 8.10
CA SER A 112 3.68 7.48 7.78
C SER A 112 3.33 6.39 8.79
N PHE A 113 3.46 5.14 8.37
CA PHE A 113 3.14 3.94 9.16
C PHE A 113 4.41 3.15 9.49
N SER A 114 4.37 2.36 10.56
CA SER A 114 5.40 1.34 10.78
C SER A 114 5.29 0.23 9.73
N ARG A 115 6.37 -0.54 9.55
CA ARG A 115 6.42 -1.65 8.60
C ARG A 115 5.27 -2.64 8.77
N GLU A 116 4.94 -2.97 10.02
CA GLU A 116 3.92 -3.95 10.41
C GLU A 116 2.50 -3.46 10.10
N GLN A 117 2.28 -2.15 10.08
CA GLN A 117 0.98 -1.54 9.80
C GLN A 117 0.66 -1.49 8.30
N VAL A 118 1.67 -1.58 7.42
CA VAL A 118 1.49 -1.39 5.97
C VAL A 118 0.45 -2.34 5.36
N PRO A 119 0.47 -3.67 5.63
CA PRO A 119 -0.55 -4.57 5.08
C PRO A 119 -1.98 -4.21 5.51
N ASP A 120 -2.17 -3.78 6.76
CA ASP A 120 -3.48 -3.36 7.26
C ASP A 120 -3.95 -2.05 6.62
N VAL A 121 -3.02 -1.12 6.36
CA VAL A 121 -3.32 0.12 5.63
C VAL A 121 -3.76 -0.18 4.20
N VAL A 122 -3.09 -1.12 3.51
CA VAL A 122 -3.51 -1.56 2.17
C VAL A 122 -4.91 -2.19 2.26
N GLY A 123 -5.18 -3.06 3.24
CA GLY A 123 -6.52 -3.61 3.51
C GLY A 123 -7.59 -2.54 3.62
N LYS A 124 -7.39 -1.54 4.48
CA LYS A 124 -8.33 -0.42 4.64
C LYS A 124 -8.55 0.40 3.36
N LEU A 125 -7.51 0.56 2.54
CA LEU A 125 -7.65 1.24 1.25
C LEU A 125 -8.54 0.41 0.29
N ILE A 126 -8.34 -0.90 0.24
CA ILE A 126 -9.17 -1.81 -0.55
C ILE A 126 -10.61 -1.82 -0.04
N ASP A 127 -10.82 -1.89 1.27
CA ASP A 127 -12.16 -1.86 1.88
C ASP A 127 -12.93 -0.58 1.51
N CYS A 128 -12.27 0.57 1.62
CA CYS A 128 -12.84 1.86 1.20
C CYS A 128 -13.13 1.90 -0.30
N TYR A 129 -12.22 1.36 -1.12
CA TYR A 129 -12.42 1.25 -2.56
C TYR A 129 -13.67 0.42 -2.90
N LEU A 130 -13.77 -0.80 -2.36
CA LEU A 130 -14.88 -1.70 -2.63
C LEU A 130 -16.21 -1.13 -2.13
N LEU A 131 -16.22 -0.44 -0.99
CA LEU A 131 -17.39 0.25 -0.45
C LEU A 131 -17.95 1.33 -1.39
N HIS A 132 -17.07 2.02 -2.12
CA HIS A 132 -17.45 3.15 -2.99
C HIS A 132 -17.47 2.80 -4.48
N ARG A 133 -17.07 1.57 -4.85
CA ARG A 133 -17.08 1.07 -6.22
C ARG A 133 -18.51 0.98 -6.76
N LEU A 134 -18.75 1.54 -7.94
CA LEU A 134 -20.07 1.57 -8.56
C LEU A 134 -20.35 0.38 -9.50
N ALA A 135 -19.29 -0.24 -10.03
CA ALA A 135 -19.39 -1.40 -10.91
C ALA A 135 -18.09 -2.24 -10.85
N ASP A 136 -18.19 -3.52 -11.16
CA ASP A 136 -17.05 -4.47 -11.06
C ASP A 136 -15.83 -4.06 -11.90
N GLY A 137 -16.04 -3.34 -13.01
CA GLY A 137 -14.96 -2.85 -13.87
C GLY A 137 -14.34 -1.51 -13.45
N GLU A 138 -14.86 -0.85 -12.41
CA GLU A 138 -14.30 0.42 -11.95
C GLU A 138 -13.07 0.17 -11.08
N ARG A 139 -11.87 0.55 -11.57
CA ARG A 139 -10.59 0.29 -10.90
C ARG A 139 -10.39 1.18 -9.68
N PHE A 140 -9.50 0.77 -8.77
CA PHE A 140 -9.13 1.54 -7.58
C PHE A 140 -8.82 3.01 -7.88
N VAL A 141 -7.95 3.26 -8.86
CA VAL A 141 -7.52 4.62 -9.22
C VAL A 141 -8.67 5.48 -9.76
N ASP A 142 -9.65 4.86 -10.42
CA ASP A 142 -10.81 5.56 -10.98
C ASP A 142 -11.77 5.99 -9.86
N VAL A 143 -11.95 5.13 -8.84
CA VAL A 143 -12.68 5.49 -7.61
C VAL A 143 -11.98 6.63 -6.87
N VAL A 144 -10.65 6.54 -6.66
CA VAL A 144 -9.87 7.62 -6.03
C VAL A 144 -10.05 8.94 -6.77
N ARG A 145 -10.04 8.92 -8.12
CA ARG A 145 -10.25 10.12 -8.92
C ARG A 145 -11.65 10.69 -8.76
N ARG A 146 -12.68 9.82 -8.68
CA ARG A 146 -14.09 10.23 -8.59
C ARG A 146 -14.45 10.82 -7.23
N ILE A 147 -14.04 10.18 -6.14
CA ILE A 147 -14.47 10.57 -4.78
C ILE A 147 -13.40 11.38 -4.02
N GLY A 148 -12.20 11.50 -4.58
CA GLY A 148 -11.07 12.15 -3.94
C GLY A 148 -10.45 11.34 -2.80
N LEU A 149 -9.47 11.93 -2.12
CA LEU A 149 -8.72 11.24 -1.07
C LEU A 149 -9.45 11.16 0.27
N GLN A 150 -10.37 12.09 0.55
CA GLN A 150 -10.90 12.26 1.90
C GLN A 150 -11.58 11.00 2.47
N PRO A 151 -12.42 10.25 1.71
CA PRO A 151 -13.01 9.00 2.19
C PRO A 151 -11.94 7.99 2.59
N PHE A 152 -10.90 7.82 1.77
CA PHE A 152 -9.78 6.92 2.05
C PHE A 152 -9.00 7.33 3.29
N LYS A 153 -8.71 8.64 3.45
CA LYS A 153 -8.06 9.16 4.65
C LYS A 153 -8.87 8.84 5.90
N ASN A 154 -10.17 9.15 5.87
CA ASN A 154 -11.05 8.89 7.00
C ASN A 154 -11.06 7.39 7.32
N HIS A 155 -11.19 6.53 6.32
CA HIS A 155 -11.26 5.08 6.54
C HIS A 155 -9.94 4.49 7.09
N VAL A 156 -8.80 4.93 6.57
CA VAL A 156 -7.48 4.50 7.06
C VAL A 156 -7.25 4.95 8.50
N TYR A 157 -7.60 6.21 8.81
CA TYR A 157 -7.27 6.84 10.09
C TYR A 157 -8.36 6.78 11.18
N ALA A 158 -9.60 6.33 10.89
CA ALA A 158 -10.74 6.35 11.81
C ALA A 158 -10.53 5.63 13.16
N ASN A 159 -9.54 4.73 13.26
CA ASN A 159 -9.22 3.98 14.48
C ASN A 159 -7.84 4.33 15.06
N THR A 160 -7.24 5.45 14.65
CA THR A 160 -5.84 5.80 14.97
C THR A 160 -5.68 7.02 15.84
N ASP A 161 -6.74 7.58 16.42
CA ASP A 161 -6.65 8.71 17.34
C ASP A 161 -5.80 8.34 18.59
N PRO A 162 -4.58 8.89 18.74
CA PRO A 162 -3.75 8.66 19.92
C PRO A 162 -4.16 9.57 21.10
N VAL A 163 -5.10 10.49 20.90
CA VAL A 163 -5.50 11.48 21.92
C VAL A 163 -6.33 10.84 23.06
N SER A 164 -6.81 9.60 22.91
CA SER A 164 -7.61 8.91 23.92
C SER A 164 -6.81 8.08 24.94
N LYS A 165 -5.49 7.85 24.73
CA LYS A 165 -4.67 7.06 25.69
C LYS A 165 -3.84 7.89 26.66
N ALA A 166 -3.50 9.14 26.33
CA ALA A 166 -2.69 9.98 27.23
C ALA A 166 -3.49 10.60 28.40
N GLY A 167 -4.83 10.59 28.35
CA GLY A 167 -5.67 11.15 29.41
C GLY A 167 -6.01 10.20 30.56
N ALA A 168 -5.72 8.90 30.43
CA ALA A 168 -6.08 7.89 31.44
C ALA A 168 -4.96 7.60 32.46
N GLU A 169 -3.70 7.89 32.13
CA GLU A 169 -2.56 7.60 33.02
C GLU A 169 -2.19 8.76 33.96
N SER A 170 -2.67 9.98 33.71
CA SER A 170 -2.41 11.14 34.58
C SER A 170 -3.36 11.28 35.77
N LEU A 171 -4.36 10.40 35.93
CA LEU A 171 -5.31 10.40 37.04
C LEU A 171 -5.13 9.21 38.01
N ALA A 172 -4.17 8.32 37.72
CA ALA A 172 -3.88 7.17 38.58
C ALA A 172 -2.79 7.44 39.62
N HIS A 173 -2.10 8.57 39.59
CA HIS A 173 -1.11 8.96 40.59
C HIS A 173 -1.46 10.35 41.12
N SER A 174 -2.28 10.31 42.17
CA SER A 174 -2.29 11.32 43.23
C SER A 174 -0.88 11.64 43.72
#